data_AF-A0A2T6IPE3-F1
#
_entry.id   AF-A0A2T6IPE3-F1
#
_cell.length_a   1.000
_cell.length_b   1.000
_cell.length_c   1.000
_cell.angle_alpha   90.00
_cell.angle_beta   90.00
_cell.angle_gamma   90.00
#
_symmetry.space_group_name_H-M   'P 1'
#
loop_
_entity.id
_entity.type
_entity.pdbx_description
1 polymer ?
#
loop_
_entity_poly.entity_id
_entity_poly.type
_entity_poly.pdbx_seq_one_letter_code
_entity_poly.pdbx_strand_id
1 'polypeptide(L)' 'AFGFSISHTSRQPRPGETHGKEYFFCSREEFEKLKKEGHFVESAEFSGNCYGTSFAAVDNVR' A
#
# COMPACT_ATOMS: atom_id res chain seq x y z
N ALA A 1 -0.21 -23.18 -2.13
CA ALA A 1 -1.27 -22.51 -1.34
C ALA A 1 -1.51 -21.13 -1.95
N PHE A 2 -2.63 -20.47 -1.64
CA PHE A 2 -2.89 -19.09 -2.06
C PHE A 2 -2.67 -18.13 -0.90
N GLY A 3 -2.31 -16.89 -1.18
CA GLY A 3 -2.16 -15.82 -0.20
C GLY A 3 -2.55 -14.46 -0.77
N PHE A 4 -2.67 -13.47 0.12
CA PHE A 4 -3.01 -12.09 -0.24
C PHE A 4 -1.84 -11.17 0.09
N SER A 5 -1.51 -10.26 -0.82
CA SER A 5 -0.55 -9.18 -0.56
C SER A 5 -1.20 -8.08 0.27
N ILE A 6 -0.38 -7.31 0.98
CA ILE A 6 -0.81 -6.16 1.77
C ILE A 6 -0.45 -4.89 1.00
N SER A 7 -1.45 -4.13 0.57
CA SER A 7 -1.24 -2.90 -0.21
C SER A 7 -0.81 -1.73 0.67
N HIS A 8 -0.27 -0.68 0.06
CA HIS A 8 0.02 0.60 0.71
C HIS A 8 -1.21 1.51 0.64
N THR A 9 -1.36 2.39 1.62
CA THR A 9 -2.32 3.49 1.55
C THR A 9 -1.82 4.77 2.21
N SER A 10 -2.21 5.92 1.66
CA SER A 10 -1.98 7.22 2.29
C SER A 10 -3.05 7.59 3.33
N ARG A 11 -4.10 6.76 3.47
CA ARG A 11 -5.15 6.98 4.46
C ARG A 11 -4.59 6.75 5.86
N GLN A 12 -5.01 7.56 6.83
CA GLN A 12 -4.70 7.28 8.23
C GLN A 12 -5.36 5.97 8.70
N PRO A 13 -4.70 5.17 9.55
CA PRO A 13 -5.29 3.96 10.09
C PRO A 13 -6.54 4.28 10.91
N ARG A 14 -7.57 3.44 10.76
CA ARG A 14 -8.76 3.45 11.62
C ARG A 14 -8.43 2.80 12.96
N PRO A 15 -9.21 3.07 14.03
CA PRO A 15 -9.07 2.34 15.29
C PRO A 15 -9.08 0.82 15.06
N GLY A 16 -8.02 0.14 15.50
CA GLY A 16 -7.86 -1.31 15.37
C GLY A 16 -7.08 -1.78 14.14
N GLU A 17 -6.80 -0.91 13.16
CA GLU A 17 -5.91 -1.26 12.03
C GLU A 17 -4.45 -1.20 12.46
N THR A 18 -3.64 -2.11 11.93
CA THR A 18 -2.21 -2.23 12.22
C THR A 18 -1.39 -2.15 10.92
N HIS A 19 -0.33 -1.34 10.96
CA HIS A 19 0.59 -1.21 9.83
C HIS A 19 1.22 -2.57 9.48
N GLY A 20 1.22 -2.92 8.20
CA GLY A 20 1.72 -4.20 7.70
C GLY A 20 0.81 -5.40 7.97
N LYS A 21 -0.45 -5.17 8.35
CA LYS A 21 -1.49 -6.20 8.46
C LYS A 21 -2.64 -5.92 7.50
N GLU A 22 -3.37 -4.83 7.70
CA GLU A 22 -4.43 -4.42 6.77
C GLU A 22 -3.88 -3.60 5.60
N TYR A 23 -2.97 -2.66 5.89
CA TYR A 23 -2.23 -1.87 4.90
C TYR A 23 -0.84 -1.51 5.42
N PHE A 24 0.07 -1.21 4.50
CA PHE A 24 1.22 -0.36 4.79
C PHE A 24 0.78 1.11 4.74
N PHE A 25 0.45 1.66 5.90
CA PHE A 25 0.11 3.08 6.05
C PHE A 25 1.34 3.95 5.86
N CYS A 26 1.30 4.87 4.89
CA CYS A 26 2.38 5.80 4.57
C CYS A 26 1.83 7.22 4.41
N SER A 27 2.70 8.22 4.36
CA SER A 27 2.26 9.58 4.01
C SER A 27 1.94 9.68 2.52
N ARG A 28 1.14 10.68 2.12
CA ARG A 28 0.90 10.92 0.68
C ARG A 28 2.18 11.26 -0.08
N GLU A 29 3.08 12.03 0.53
CA GLU A 29 4.38 12.38 -0.08
C GLU A 29 5.23 11.13 -0.34
N GLU A 30 5.31 10.23 0.64
CA GLU A 30 6.01 8.95 0.50
C GLU A 30 5.37 8.06 -0.57
N PHE A 31 4.04 7.99 -0.62
CA PHE A 31 3.34 7.25 -1.66
C PHE A 31 3.68 7.77 -3.06
N GLU A 32 3.60 9.09 -3.27
CA GLU A 32 3.90 9.70 -4.58
C GLU A 32 5.38 9.51 -4.97
N LYS A 33 6.30 9.53 -3.99
CA LYS A 33 7.71 9.20 -4.22
C LYS A 33 7.86 7.76 -4.72
N LEU A 34 7.28 6.79 -4.01
CA LEU A 34 7.34 5.36 -4.39
C LEU A 34 6.70 5.12 -5.77
N LYS A 35 5.60 5.81 -6.06
CA LYS A 35 4.93 5.77 -7.36
C LYS A 35 5.83 6.30 -8.46
N LYS A 36 6.49 7.44 -8.25
CA LYS A 36 7.43 8.03 -9.22
C LYS A 36 8.65 7.14 -9.46
N GLU A 37 9.10 6.43 -8.43
CA GLU A 37 10.20 5.47 -8.50
C GLU A 37 9.80 4.12 -9.11
N GLY A 38 8.51 3.91 -9.44
CA GLY A 38 8.03 2.71 -10.13
C GLY A 38 7.86 1.48 -9.22
N HIS A 39 7.68 1.68 -7.91
CA HIS A 39 7.59 0.59 -6.94
C HIS A 39 6.23 -0.14 -6.90
N PHE A 40 5.21 0.37 -7.59
CA PHE A 40 3.85 -0.18 -7.59
C PHE A 40 3.53 -0.97 -8.87
N VAL A 41 2.95 -2.15 -8.69
CA VAL A 41 2.33 -2.96 -9.75
C VAL A 41 1.07 -2.25 -10.25
N GLU A 42 0.28 -1.74 -9.32
CA GLU A 42 -0.91 -0.94 -9.57
C GLU A 42 -1.04 0.16 -8.52
N SER A 43 -1.67 1.27 -8.89
CA SER A 43 -2.02 2.33 -7.96
C SER A 43 -3.30 3.05 -8.38
N ALA A 44 -4.06 3.52 -7.40
CA ALA A 44 -5.28 4.29 -7.59
C ALA A 44 -5.44 5.36 -6.51
N GLU A 45 -6.25 6.38 -6.81
CA GLU A 45 -6.70 7.36 -5.83
C GLU A 45 -8.21 7.19 -5.60
N PHE A 46 -8.61 7.11 -4.33
CA PHE A 46 -9.99 6.95 -3.94
C PHE A 46 -10.30 7.77 -2.69
N SER A 47 -11.35 8.58 -2.76
CA SER A 47 -11.78 9.45 -1.66
C SER A 47 -10.63 10.31 -1.08
N GLY A 48 -9.76 10.83 -1.97
CA GLY A 48 -8.61 11.67 -1.63
C GLY A 48 -7.39 10.95 -1.05
N ASN A 49 -7.43 9.62 -0.94
CA ASN A 49 -6.32 8.80 -0.47
C ASN A 49 -5.76 7.93 -1.60
N CYS A 50 -4.45 7.74 -1.59
CA CYS A 50 -3.77 6.84 -2.53
C CYS A 50 -3.76 5.41 -1.99
N TYR A 51 -3.82 4.46 -2.91
CA TYR A 51 -3.72 3.03 -2.65
C TYR A 51 -2.85 2.40 -3.74
N GLY A 52 -2.04 1.41 -3.38
CA GLY A 52 -1.24 0.71 -4.38
C GLY A 52 -0.58 -0.55 -3.86
N THR A 53 -0.48 -1.54 -4.73
CA THR A 53 0.15 -2.83 -4.44
C THR A 53 1.59 -2.82 -4.95
N SER A 54 2.56 -2.92 -4.05
CA SER A 54 3.98 -2.87 -4.43
C SER A 54 4.50 -4.22 -4.89
N PHE A 55 5.52 -4.24 -5.73
CA PHE A 55 6.19 -5.50 -6.14
C PHE A 55 6.68 -6.27 -4.91
N ALA A 56 7.28 -5.56 -3.94
CA ALA A 56 7.73 -6.15 -2.68
C ALA A 56 6.57 -6.76 -1.86
N ALA A 57 5.37 -6.17 -1.89
CA ALA A 57 4.21 -6.73 -1.19
C ALA A 57 3.74 -8.04 -1.85
N VAL A 58 3.85 -8.16 -3.17
CA VAL A 58 3.54 -9.40 -3.90
C VAL A 58 4.60 -10.47 -3.62
N ASP A 59 5.90 -10.12 -3.67
CA ASP A 59 7.00 -11.07 -3.41
C ASP A 59 7.00 -11.65 -1.99
N ASN A 60 6.41 -10.92 -1.03
CA ASN A 60 6.24 -11.39 0.34
C ASN A 60 5.13 -12.44 0.50
N VAL A 61 4.25 -12.61 -0.50
CA VAL A 61 3.25 -13.68 -0.53
C VAL A 61 3.95 -14.96 -0.97
N ARG A 62 4.51 -15.71 -0.01
CA ARG A 62 5.15 -17.02 -0.25
C ARG A 62 4.21 -18.19 0.06
#